data_AF-A0A1Q2YX58-F1
#
_entry.id   AF-A0A1Q2YX58-F1
#
_cell.length_a   1.000
_cell.length_b   1.000
_cell.length_c   1.000
_cell.angle_alpha   90.00
_cell.angle_beta   90.00
_cell.angle_gamma   90.00
#
_symmetry.space_group_name_H-M   'P 1'
#
loop_
_entity.id
_entity.type
_entity.pdbx_description
1 polymer ?
#
loop_
_entity_poly.entity_id
_entity_poly.type
_entity_poly.pdbx_seq_one_letter_code
_entity_poly.pdbx_strand_id
1 'polypeptide(L)'
;MPAALATLDGPLSYAEQGHGRVRCDPARFGDAVLARKDAPASYHLCVTHDDALQGVTLVTRGEDLRAATDIHRLLQALMGWPEPRYAHHPLLLGPDGKRLAKRDGAKPVRQLLREGLSPREILALAEGSPAGGATPAA
;
A
#
# COMPACT_ATOMS: atom_id res chain seq x y z
N MET A 1 9.37 7.77 18.43
CA MET A 1 9.26 6.34 18.08
C MET A 1 9.42 5.44 19.31
N PRO A 2 10.52 5.46 20.09
CA PRO A 2 10.64 4.60 21.28
C PRO A 2 9.49 4.77 22.28
N ALA A 3 9.10 6.02 22.56
CA ALA A 3 7.97 6.32 23.45
C ALA A 3 6.64 5.73 22.94
N ALA A 4 6.40 5.78 21.63
CA ALA A 4 5.20 5.22 21.02
C ALA A 4 5.19 3.67 21.07
N LEU A 5 6.35 3.03 20.88
CA LEU A 5 6.45 1.57 20.99
C LEU A 5 6.27 1.09 22.44
N ALA A 6 6.70 1.89 23.42
CA ALA A 6 6.57 1.57 24.84
C ALA A 6 5.13 1.58 25.35
N THR A 7 4.18 2.17 24.62
CA THR A 7 2.75 2.14 24.98
C THR A 7 2.01 0.92 24.44
N LEU A 8 2.69 0.03 23.71
CA LEU A 8 2.07 -1.17 23.14
C LEU A 8 2.20 -2.36 24.11
N ASP A 9 1.13 -3.15 24.23
CA ASP A 9 1.10 -4.34 25.10
C ASP A 9 1.82 -5.57 24.51
N GLY A 10 2.45 -5.43 23.34
CA GLY A 10 3.13 -6.54 22.68
C GLY A 10 3.63 -6.24 21.27
N PRO A 11 4.23 -7.25 20.60
CA PRO A 11 4.73 -7.09 19.25
C PRO A 11 3.59 -6.85 18.24
N LEU A 12 3.79 -5.85 17.40
CA LEU A 12 2.82 -5.46 16.39
C LEU A 12 2.92 -6.37 15.15
N SER A 13 1.76 -6.70 14.57
CA SER A 13 1.66 -7.50 13.34
C SER A 13 0.37 -7.17 12.58
N TYR A 14 0.25 -7.68 11.35
CA TYR A 14 -0.97 -7.58 10.53
C TYR A 14 -1.25 -8.88 9.77
N ALA A 15 -2.51 -9.12 9.41
CA ALA A 15 -2.88 -10.20 8.51
C ALA A 15 -2.68 -9.82 7.03
N GLU A 16 -1.87 -10.60 6.31
CA GLU A 16 -1.64 -10.51 4.87
C GLU A 16 -2.35 -11.68 4.16
N GLN A 17 -3.12 -11.37 3.11
CA GLN A 17 -3.76 -12.39 2.30
C GLN A 17 -2.72 -13.31 1.67
N GLY A 18 -2.90 -14.62 1.85
CA GLY A 18 -1.99 -15.65 1.35
C GLY A 18 -0.68 -15.81 2.14
N HIS A 19 -0.36 -14.95 3.11
CA HIS A 19 0.91 -14.99 3.84
C HIS A 19 0.77 -15.08 5.37
N GLY A 20 -0.46 -15.02 5.91
CA GLY A 20 -0.70 -15.12 7.36
C GLY A 20 -0.37 -13.84 8.11
N ARG A 21 0.07 -13.95 9.38
CA ARG A 21 0.46 -12.76 10.18
C ARG A 21 1.90 -12.35 9.87
N VAL A 22 2.08 -11.10 9.47
CA VAL A 22 3.39 -10.48 9.23
C VAL A 22 3.73 -9.56 10.39
N ARG A 23 4.93 -9.70 10.96
CA ARG A 23 5.42 -8.84 12.05
C ARG A 23 5.77 -7.45 11.51
N CYS A 24 5.42 -6.41 12.27
CA CYS A 24 5.79 -5.04 11.96
C CYS A 24 7.13 -4.66 12.60
N ASP A 25 7.90 -3.83 11.90
CA ASP A 25 9.05 -3.11 12.45
C ASP A 25 8.95 -1.60 12.20
N PRO A 26 8.15 -0.87 13.00
CA PRO A 26 8.01 0.58 12.82
C PRO A 26 9.31 1.33 13.10
N ALA A 27 10.20 0.77 13.93
CA ALA A 27 11.41 1.44 14.40
C ALA A 27 12.37 1.79 13.26
N ARG A 28 12.37 1.01 12.18
CA ARG A 28 13.21 1.23 10.99
C ARG A 28 12.98 2.60 10.30
N PHE A 29 11.83 3.24 10.56
CA PHE A 29 11.50 4.55 9.97
C PHE A 29 11.87 5.74 10.86
N GLY A 30 12.33 5.49 12.10
CA GLY A 30 12.54 6.56 13.07
C GLY A 30 11.25 7.31 13.40
N ASP A 31 11.35 8.61 13.66
CA ASP A 31 10.18 9.44 13.99
C ASP A 31 9.43 9.86 12.72
N ALA A 32 8.30 9.20 12.48
CA ALA A 32 7.41 9.54 11.38
C ALA A 32 6.73 10.90 11.61
N VAL A 33 6.85 11.78 10.62
CA VAL A 33 6.17 13.10 10.65
C VAL A 33 4.68 12.90 10.39
N LEU A 34 3.83 13.28 11.35
CA LEU A 34 2.37 13.15 11.24
C LEU A 34 1.68 14.41 10.72
N ALA A 35 2.27 15.59 10.94
CA ALA A 35 1.75 16.86 10.46
C ALA A 35 2.92 17.85 10.29
N ARG A 36 2.76 18.79 9.36
CA ARG A 36 3.64 19.94 9.16
C ARG A 36 2.81 21.19 8.96
N LYS A 37 3.45 22.36 9.11
CA LYS A 37 2.79 23.67 8.92
C LYS A 37 2.17 23.82 7.52
N ASP A 38 2.82 23.25 6.50
CA ASP A 38 2.42 23.30 5.08
C ASP A 38 1.57 22.11 4.63
N ALA A 39 1.53 21.04 5.44
CA ALA A 39 0.76 19.83 5.17
C ALA A 39 0.13 19.36 6.50
N PRO A 40 -1.14 19.71 6.78
CA PRO A 40 -1.74 19.57 8.10
C PRO A 40 -1.84 18.12 8.58
N ALA A 41 -1.78 17.15 7.67
CA ALA A 41 -1.69 15.73 8.01
C ALA A 41 -0.84 14.98 6.97
N SER A 42 -0.08 13.99 7.43
CA SER A 42 0.70 13.10 6.59
C SER A 42 -0.18 12.02 5.98
N TYR A 43 0.28 11.46 4.85
CA TYR A 43 -0.37 10.32 4.21
C TYR A 43 -0.64 9.17 5.20
N HIS A 44 0.33 8.84 6.05
CA HIS A 44 0.21 7.74 7.02
C HIS A 44 -0.94 7.96 8.02
N LEU A 45 -1.12 9.20 8.49
CA LEU A 45 -2.20 9.55 9.39
C LEU A 45 -3.56 9.55 8.67
N CYS A 46 -3.66 10.22 7.52
CA CYS A 46 -4.92 10.32 6.79
C CYS A 46 -5.45 8.95 6.38
N VAL A 47 -4.62 8.12 5.74
CA VAL A 47 -5.09 6.84 5.20
C VAL A 47 -5.60 5.90 6.31
N THR A 48 -4.92 5.86 7.46
CA THR A 48 -5.33 4.99 8.57
C THR A 48 -6.56 5.49 9.29
N HIS A 49 -6.69 6.81 9.45
CA HIS A 49 -7.89 7.44 9.99
C HIS A 49 -9.11 7.20 9.08
N ASP A 50 -8.95 7.46 7.78
CA ASP A 50 -10.04 7.39 6.81
C ASP A 50 -10.51 5.95 6.60
N ASP A 51 -9.57 4.98 6.53
CA ASP A 51 -9.91 3.54 6.49
C ASP A 51 -10.75 3.15 7.71
N ALA A 52 -10.39 3.61 8.91
CA ALA A 52 -11.12 3.33 10.14
C ALA A 52 -12.51 3.98 10.14
N LEU A 53 -12.59 5.25 9.74
CA LEU A 53 -13.84 6.02 9.65
C LEU A 53 -14.81 5.42 8.64
N GLN A 54 -14.30 4.90 7.51
CA GLN A 54 -15.08 4.32 6.43
C GLN A 54 -15.36 2.82 6.60
N GLY A 55 -14.77 2.17 7.62
CA GLY A 55 -14.97 0.74 7.87
C GLY A 55 -14.28 -0.17 6.85
N VAL A 56 -13.13 0.25 6.30
CA VAL A 56 -12.33 -0.56 5.38
C VAL A 56 -11.79 -1.80 6.11
N THR A 57 -12.07 -2.99 5.56
CA THR A 57 -11.67 -4.29 6.14
C THR A 57 -10.60 -5.03 5.35
N LEU A 58 -10.34 -4.61 4.11
CA LEU A 58 -9.27 -5.11 3.24
C LEU A 58 -8.61 -3.95 2.49
N VAL A 59 -7.33 -3.74 2.74
CA VAL A 59 -6.50 -2.76 2.03
C VAL A 59 -5.71 -3.47 0.95
N THR A 60 -6.11 -3.30 -0.30
CA THR A 60 -5.38 -3.81 -1.48
C THR A 60 -4.54 -2.71 -2.09
N ARG A 61 -3.22 -2.90 -2.19
CA ARG A 61 -2.29 -1.88 -2.69
C ARG A 61 -0.99 -2.48 -3.23
N GLY A 62 -0.17 -1.66 -3.89
CA GLY A 62 1.11 -2.12 -4.45
C GLY A 62 2.11 -2.57 -3.40
N GLU A 63 2.96 -3.54 -3.77
CA GLU A 63 4.07 -4.08 -2.96
C GLU A 63 5.05 -3.00 -2.47
N ASP A 64 5.18 -1.89 -3.21
CA ASP A 64 5.99 -0.73 -2.79
C ASP A 64 5.50 -0.07 -1.50
N LEU A 65 4.22 -0.23 -1.16
CA LEU A 65 3.63 0.28 0.09
C LEU A 65 3.67 -0.73 1.24
N ARG A 66 4.16 -1.97 1.04
CA ARG A 66 4.23 -2.99 2.10
C ARG A 66 5.00 -2.49 3.31
N ALA A 67 6.14 -1.88 3.06
CA ALA A 67 6.98 -1.19 4.03
C ALA A 67 6.19 -0.23 4.95
N ALA A 68 5.31 0.58 4.37
CA ALA A 68 4.55 1.59 5.11
C ALA A 68 3.51 0.97 6.07
N THR A 69 3.15 -0.30 5.87
CA THR A 69 2.24 -1.03 6.78
C THR A 69 2.73 -1.01 8.22
N ASP A 70 4.05 -1.02 8.45
CA ASP A 70 4.62 -0.98 9.80
C ASP A 70 4.18 0.30 10.55
N ILE A 71 4.28 1.46 9.89
CA ILE A 71 3.81 2.73 10.45
C ILE A 71 2.29 2.77 10.56
N HIS A 72 1.58 2.22 9.58
CA HIS A 72 0.11 2.27 9.58
C HIS A 72 -0.47 1.43 10.73
N ARG A 73 0.08 0.24 10.94
CA ARG A 73 -0.29 -0.62 12.07
C ARG A 73 0.04 0.02 13.41
N LEU A 74 1.16 0.75 13.50
CA LEU A 74 1.53 1.46 14.73
C LEU A 74 0.48 2.53 15.03
N LEU A 75 0.14 3.36 14.05
CA LEU A 75 -0.88 4.40 14.20
C LEU A 75 -2.24 3.81 14.59
N GLN A 76 -2.68 2.77 13.90
CA GLN A 76 -3.95 2.11 14.21
C GLN A 76 -3.96 1.56 15.65
N ALA A 77 -2.88 0.92 16.10
CA ALA A 77 -2.78 0.43 17.48
C ALA A 77 -2.83 1.57 18.51
N LEU A 78 -2.06 2.64 18.30
CA LEU A 78 -2.01 3.81 19.19
C LEU A 78 -3.34 4.55 19.28
N MET A 79 -4.07 4.62 18.17
CA MET A 79 -5.35 5.32 18.09
C MET A 79 -6.55 4.45 18.44
N GLY A 80 -6.34 3.15 18.68
CA GLY A 80 -7.42 2.18 18.90
C GLY A 80 -8.28 1.91 17.65
N TRP A 81 -7.75 2.14 16.46
CA TRP A 81 -8.44 1.88 15.20
C TRP A 81 -8.37 0.39 14.81
N PRO A 82 -9.39 -0.12 14.09
CA PRO A 82 -9.41 -1.51 13.64
C PRO A 82 -8.19 -1.87 12.77
N GLU A 83 -7.72 -3.12 12.91
CA GLU A 83 -6.75 -3.72 11.98
C GLU A 83 -7.50 -4.26 10.74
N PRO A 84 -7.31 -3.67 9.54
CA PRO A 84 -7.79 -4.30 8.32
C PRO A 84 -6.87 -5.47 7.93
N ARG A 85 -7.35 -6.34 7.05
CA ARG A 85 -6.48 -7.26 6.31
C ARG A 85 -5.75 -6.49 5.21
N TYR A 86 -4.57 -6.96 4.83
CA TYR A 86 -3.79 -6.39 3.74
C TYR A 86 -3.66 -7.39 2.60
N ALA A 87 -3.65 -6.89 1.37
CA ALA A 87 -3.31 -7.63 0.16
C ALA A 87 -2.37 -6.77 -0.69
N HIS A 88 -1.08 -7.07 -0.62
CA HIS A 88 -0.09 -6.34 -1.41
C HIS A 88 0.14 -7.05 -2.75
N HIS A 89 -0.17 -6.36 -3.85
CA HIS A 89 -0.05 -6.92 -5.19
C HIS A 89 1.27 -6.52 -5.87
N PRO A 90 1.80 -7.36 -6.78
CA PRO A 90 2.97 -7.01 -7.58
C PRO A 90 2.79 -5.71 -8.36
N LEU A 91 3.90 -5.03 -8.64
CA LEU A 91 3.90 -3.81 -9.43
C LEU A 91 3.97 -4.16 -10.93
N LEU A 92 3.27 -3.40 -11.75
CA LEU A 92 3.34 -3.57 -13.21
C LEU A 92 4.77 -3.33 -13.70
N LEU A 93 5.25 -4.27 -14.50
CA LEU A 93 6.55 -4.22 -15.17
C LEU A 93 6.35 -3.99 -16.66
N GLY A 94 7.27 -3.23 -17.25
CA GLY A 94 7.38 -3.09 -18.70
C GLY A 94 8.04 -4.32 -19.35
N PRO A 95 8.16 -4.33 -20.68
CA PRO A 95 8.80 -5.43 -21.42
C PRO A 95 10.28 -5.65 -21.07
N ASP A 96 10.95 -4.64 -20.53
CA ASP A 96 12.34 -4.72 -20.06
C ASP A 96 12.46 -5.23 -18.60
N GLY A 97 11.34 -5.67 -18.00
CA GLY A 97 11.28 -6.16 -16.63
C GLY A 97 11.36 -5.08 -15.56
N LYS A 98 11.46 -3.80 -15.93
CA LYS A 98 11.50 -2.69 -14.96
C LYS A 98 10.11 -2.25 -14.57
N ARG A 99 9.99 -1.72 -13.35
CA ARG A 99 8.74 -1.11 -12.86
C ARG A 99 8.28 -0.03 -13.83
N LEU A 100 7.03 -0.13 -14.26
CA LEU A 100 6.39 0.85 -15.10
C LEU A 100 6.36 2.21 -14.37
N ALA A 101 7.04 3.21 -14.92
CA ALA A 101 7.09 4.54 -14.34
C ALA A 101 7.07 5.62 -15.42
N LYS A 102 6.41 6.74 -15.13
CA LYS A 102 6.25 7.86 -16.09
C LYS A 102 7.59 8.39 -16.61
N ARG A 103 8.63 8.42 -15.76
CA ARG A 103 9.98 8.87 -16.12
C ARG A 103 10.64 7.98 -17.19
N ASP A 104 10.20 6.74 -17.29
CA ASP A 104 10.72 5.72 -18.20
C ASP A 104 9.83 5.62 -19.47
N GLY A 105 9.00 6.63 -19.74
CA GLY A 105 8.15 6.71 -20.94
C GLY A 105 6.83 5.95 -20.84
N ALA A 106 6.48 5.44 -19.66
CA ALA A 106 5.19 4.77 -19.46
C ALA A 106 4.02 5.73 -19.73
N LYS A 107 3.12 5.31 -20.63
CA LYS A 107 1.94 6.09 -21.01
C LYS A 107 0.89 6.05 -19.90
N PRO A 108 0.33 7.19 -19.48
CA PRO A 108 -0.81 7.20 -18.57
C PRO A 108 -2.06 6.63 -19.25
N VAL A 109 -2.97 6.04 -18.48
CA VAL A 109 -4.24 5.48 -18.98
C VAL A 109 -4.99 6.47 -19.88
N ARG A 110 -5.05 7.76 -19.50
CA ARG A 110 -5.68 8.82 -20.30
C ARG A 110 -5.06 9.00 -21.69
N GLN A 111 -3.77 8.73 -21.85
CA GLN A 111 -3.12 8.79 -23.16
C GLN A 111 -3.47 7.56 -24.00
N LEU A 112 -3.44 6.36 -23.42
CA LEU A 112 -3.84 5.13 -24.11
C LEU A 112 -5.28 5.21 -24.63
N LEU A 113 -6.20 5.73 -23.82
CA LEU A 113 -7.59 5.98 -24.24
C LEU A 113 -7.67 6.97 -25.43
N ARG A 114 -6.83 8.01 -25.45
CA ARG A 114 -6.77 8.98 -26.56
C ARG A 114 -6.16 8.39 -27.83
N GLU A 115 -5.31 7.38 -27.70
CA GLU A 115 -4.73 6.63 -28.81
C GLU A 115 -5.70 5.57 -29.36
N GLY A 116 -6.91 5.46 -28.82
CA GLY A 116 -7.98 4.60 -29.33
C GLY A 116 -8.09 3.24 -28.65
N LEU A 117 -7.26 2.94 -27.64
CA LEU A 117 -7.39 1.71 -26.87
C LEU A 117 -8.66 1.75 -26.02
N SER A 118 -9.40 0.67 -26.03
CA SER A 118 -10.53 0.44 -25.13
C SER A 118 -10.05 0.13 -23.70
N PRO A 119 -10.89 0.32 -22.67
CA PRO A 119 -10.59 -0.10 -21.31
C PRO A 119 -10.20 -1.59 -21.20
N ARG A 120 -10.85 -2.45 -22.00
CA ARG A 120 -10.54 -3.89 -22.03
C ARG A 120 -9.14 -4.17 -22.55
N GLU A 121 -8.71 -3.48 -23.61
CA GLU A 121 -7.35 -3.61 -24.13
C GLU A 121 -6.31 -3.10 -23.14
N ILE A 122 -6.60 -1.99 -22.43
CA ILE A 122 -5.71 -1.46 -21.39
C ILE A 122 -5.57 -2.44 -20.22
N LEU A 123 -6.67 -3.08 -19.81
CA LEU A 123 -6.63 -4.12 -18.77
C LEU A 123 -5.81 -5.34 -19.25
N ALA A 124 -6.02 -5.79 -20.48
CA ALA A 124 -5.24 -6.90 -21.05
C ALA A 124 -3.72 -6.60 -21.09
N LEU A 125 -3.32 -5.35 -21.31
CA LEU A 125 -1.91 -4.94 -21.21
C LEU A 125 -1.37 -5.07 -19.78
N ALA A 126 -2.18 -4.76 -18.77
CA ALA A 126 -1.78 -4.90 -17.36
C ALA A 126 -1.72 -6.37 -16.93
N GLU A 127 -2.69 -7.18 -17.36
CA GLU A 127 -2.74 -8.63 -17.12
C GLU A 127 -1.57 -9.36 -17.78
N GLY A 128 -1.18 -8.94 -18.98
CA GLY A 128 -0.01 -9.47 -19.70
C GLY A 128 1.34 -9.00 -19.16
N SER A 129 1.38 -8.17 -18.12
CA SER A 129 2.64 -7.76 -17.49
C SER A 129 3.34 -8.98 -16.89
N PRO A 130 4.69 -9.08 -16.95
CA PRO A 130 5.40 -10.21 -16.35
C PRO A 130 5.26 -10.31 -14.82
N ALA A 131 4.72 -9.28 -14.17
CA ALA A 131 4.32 -9.31 -12.76
C ALA A 131 2.85 -9.72 -12.52
N GLY A 132 2.02 -9.83 -13.57
CA GLY A 132 0.59 -10.14 -13.54
C GLY A 132 0.25 -11.59 -13.13
N GLY A 133 1.26 -12.41 -12.80
CA GLY A 133 1.09 -13.76 -12.28
C GLY A 133 0.73 -13.82 -10.80
N ALA A 134 -0.29 -13.06 -10.35
CA ALA A 134 -0.96 -13.37 -9.10
C ALA A 134 -2.25 -14.12 -9.45
N THR A 135 -2.15 -15.45 -9.52
CA THR A 135 -3.31 -16.34 -9.58
C THR A 135 -4.28 -15.94 -8.45
N PRO A 136 -5.58 -15.76 -8.70
CA PRO A 136 -6.53 -15.63 -7.62
C PRO A 136 -6.45 -16.90 -6.79
N ALA A 137 -6.14 -16.76 -5.49
CA ALA A 137 -6.30 -17.87 -4.56
C ALA A 137 -7.75 -18.32 -4.62
N ALA A 138 -7.94 -19.61 -4.91
CA ALA A 138 -9.23 -20.28 -5.03
C ALA A 138 -10.09 -20.15 -3.77
#